data_AF-A0A5J4PH33-F1
#
_entry.id   AF-A0A5J4PH33-F1
#
_cell.length_a   1.000
_cell.length_b   1.000
_cell.length_c   1.000
_cell.angle_alpha   90.00
_cell.angle_beta   90.00
_cell.angle_gamma   90.00
#
_symmetry.space_group_name_H-M   'P 1'
#
loop_
_entity.id
_entity.type
_entity.pdbx_description
1 polymer ?
#
loop_
_entity_poly.entity_id
_entity_poly.type
_entity_poly.pdbx_seq_one_letter_code
_entity_poly.pdbx_strand_id
1 'polypeptide(L)'
;KGLLTNDIVEFKSQNVSNIIQVGGTILKTTRCKEFTTPEGRQAAYEVMQQQGIDALVVIGGDGSLTGARIFAQEHNVPCIGLPGTIDNDLYGTDATIGYDTALNTILDAVDKIRDTATSHDRLFFVEVMGRDAGFLALNGAIASGAEAAIIPEFNTEVDQLEELIKHGFRKSKNSSIVLVAESDITGGAMHYSERVKKEYPQYDVRVIILGHLQRGGSPTAYDRILASRLGAAAIEAIIDDQRNVMIGIENDEIVHVPFSKAIKKDKPIKKELVNVLKALSI
;
A
#
# COMPACT_ATOMS: atom_id res chain seq x y z
N LYS A 1 -18.66 5.29 8.15
CA LYS A 1 -19.68 6.36 8.13
C LYS A 1 -21.00 5.87 7.55
N GLY A 2 -21.05 5.32 6.33
CA GLY A 2 -22.30 4.81 5.73
C GLY A 2 -23.08 3.85 6.64
N LEU A 3 -22.37 2.90 7.27
CA LEU A 3 -22.96 1.98 8.26
C LEU A 3 -23.60 2.69 9.48
N LEU A 4 -23.06 3.84 9.91
CA LEU A 4 -23.63 4.62 11.03
C LEU A 4 -24.84 5.44 10.60
N THR A 5 -24.84 5.91 9.36
CA THR A 5 -25.87 6.80 8.82
C THR A 5 -26.98 6.05 8.09
N ASN A 6 -26.99 4.72 8.17
CA ASN A 6 -27.88 3.84 7.42
C ASN A 6 -27.89 4.11 5.91
N ASP A 7 -26.71 4.42 5.35
CA ASP A 7 -26.51 4.55 3.89
C ASP A 7 -26.19 3.16 3.32
N ILE A 8 -27.23 2.33 3.24
CA ILE A 8 -27.16 0.92 2.87
C ILE A 8 -28.11 0.67 1.72
N VAL A 9 -27.64 -0.04 0.70
CA VAL A 9 -28.40 -0.36 -0.50
C VAL A 9 -28.22 -1.85 -0.81
N GLU A 10 -29.31 -2.53 -1.14
CA GLU A 10 -29.27 -3.92 -1.60
C GLU A 10 -28.58 -4.02 -2.97
N PHE A 11 -27.59 -4.91 -3.07
CA PHE A 11 -26.88 -5.17 -4.32
C PHE A 11 -27.37 -6.46 -4.96
N LYS A 12 -27.61 -6.39 -6.28
CA LYS A 12 -27.86 -7.53 -7.17
C LYS A 12 -26.69 -7.68 -8.14
N SER A 13 -26.60 -8.81 -8.84
CA SER A 13 -25.48 -9.08 -9.76
C SER A 13 -25.26 -7.98 -10.82
N GLN A 14 -26.34 -7.32 -11.26
CA GLN A 14 -26.25 -6.20 -12.20
C GLN A 14 -25.56 -4.96 -11.63
N ASN A 15 -25.58 -4.74 -10.32
CA ASN A 15 -24.96 -3.57 -9.66
C ASN A 15 -23.43 -3.61 -9.71
N VAL A 16 -22.85 -4.79 -9.93
CA VAL A 16 -21.42 -5.00 -10.08
C VAL A 16 -21.02 -5.35 -11.51
N SER A 17 -21.91 -5.14 -12.48
CA SER A 17 -21.60 -5.31 -13.89
C SER A 17 -20.65 -4.20 -14.36
N ASN A 18 -19.64 -4.57 -15.15
CA ASN A 18 -18.71 -3.65 -15.80
C ASN A 18 -17.91 -2.74 -14.85
N ILE A 19 -17.61 -3.20 -13.63
CA ILE A 19 -16.77 -2.44 -12.67
C ILE A 19 -15.38 -3.03 -12.43
N ILE A 20 -15.08 -4.24 -12.95
CA ILE A 20 -13.83 -4.96 -12.63
C ILE A 20 -12.56 -4.19 -13.03
N GLN A 21 -12.65 -3.33 -14.04
CA GLN A 21 -11.58 -2.47 -14.55
C GLN A 21 -11.58 -1.06 -13.95
N VAL A 22 -12.56 -0.72 -13.11
CA VAL A 22 -12.73 0.62 -12.58
C VAL A 22 -11.87 0.76 -11.33
N GLY A 23 -10.95 1.73 -11.34
CA GLY A 23 -10.17 2.09 -10.16
C GLY A 23 -11.01 2.76 -9.08
N GLY A 24 -10.49 2.79 -7.85
CA GLY A 24 -11.22 3.32 -6.69
C GLY A 24 -12.31 2.37 -6.21
N THR A 25 -13.36 2.91 -5.58
CA THR A 25 -14.49 2.13 -5.07
C THR A 25 -15.82 2.81 -5.36
N ILE A 26 -16.76 2.05 -5.92
CA ILE A 26 -18.14 2.51 -6.18
C ILE A 26 -18.93 2.75 -4.88
N LEU A 27 -18.50 2.15 -3.76
CA LEU A 27 -19.10 2.32 -2.43
C LEU A 27 -18.55 3.55 -1.69
N LYS A 28 -17.56 4.22 -2.28
CA LYS A 28 -16.79 5.32 -1.66
C LYS A 28 -16.06 4.86 -0.39
N THR A 29 -15.25 5.75 0.15
CA THR A 29 -14.56 5.53 1.43
C THR A 29 -14.44 6.85 2.17
N THR A 30 -14.46 6.80 3.50
CA THR A 30 -14.29 7.99 4.33
C THR A 30 -13.77 7.63 5.71
N ARG A 31 -12.97 8.52 6.28
CA ARG A 31 -12.52 8.39 7.68
C ARG A 31 -13.71 8.59 8.60
N CYS A 32 -13.82 7.77 9.63
CA CYS A 32 -14.96 7.80 10.55
C CYS A 32 -14.46 7.76 11.99
N LYS A 33 -14.30 8.94 12.61
CA LYS A 33 -13.84 9.04 14.01
C LYS A 33 -14.88 8.50 14.97
N GLU A 34 -16.17 8.60 14.65
CA GLU A 34 -17.22 8.07 15.52
C GLU A 34 -17.10 6.54 15.67
N PHE A 35 -16.65 5.82 14.65
CA PHE A 35 -16.47 4.36 14.71
C PHE A 35 -15.30 3.94 15.63
N THR A 36 -14.44 4.88 16.04
CA THR A 36 -13.39 4.58 17.03
C THR A 36 -13.92 4.55 18.45
N THR A 37 -15.13 5.05 18.72
CA THR A 37 -15.75 4.99 20.06
C THR A 37 -16.72 3.81 20.17
N PRO A 38 -16.92 3.26 21.38
CA PRO A 38 -17.92 2.22 21.63
C PRO A 38 -19.33 2.64 21.21
N GLU A 39 -19.71 3.90 21.44
CA GLU A 39 -21.04 4.42 21.12
C GLU A 39 -21.29 4.43 19.61
N GLY A 40 -20.28 4.81 18.82
CA GLY A 40 -20.39 4.73 17.37
C GLY A 40 -20.53 3.29 16.89
N ARG A 41 -19.75 2.36 17.44
CA ARG A 41 -19.87 0.94 17.08
C ARG A 41 -21.22 0.36 17.47
N GLN A 42 -21.74 0.69 18.64
CA GLN A 42 -23.09 0.31 19.06
C GLN A 42 -24.15 0.83 18.07
N ALA A 43 -24.07 2.10 17.65
CA ALA A 43 -24.99 2.65 16.66
C ALA A 43 -24.91 1.93 15.30
N ALA A 44 -23.70 1.56 14.85
CA ALA A 44 -23.52 0.76 13.65
C ALA A 44 -24.15 -0.64 13.77
N TYR A 45 -24.01 -1.27 14.94
CA TYR A 45 -24.62 -2.57 15.20
C TYR A 45 -26.15 -2.50 15.17
N GLU A 46 -26.74 -1.46 15.76
CA GLU A 46 -28.19 -1.23 15.70
C GLU A 46 -28.69 -1.09 14.26
N VAL A 47 -27.95 -0.38 13.41
CA VAL A 47 -28.26 -0.28 11.98
C VAL A 47 -28.19 -1.65 11.29
N MET A 48 -27.17 -2.47 11.58
CA MET A 48 -27.09 -3.82 11.03
C MET A 48 -28.30 -4.68 11.42
N GLN A 49 -28.72 -4.62 12.70
CA GLN A 49 -29.89 -5.36 13.18
C GLN A 49 -31.17 -4.88 12.50
N GLN A 50 -31.33 -3.56 12.30
CA GLN A 50 -32.49 -2.98 11.60
C GLN A 50 -32.55 -3.41 10.12
N GLN A 51 -31.40 -3.56 9.47
CA GLN A 51 -31.30 -3.97 8.06
C GLN A 51 -31.25 -5.50 7.88
N GLY A 52 -31.22 -6.28 8.97
CA GLY A 52 -31.09 -7.75 8.91
C GLY A 52 -29.77 -8.22 8.30
N ILE A 53 -28.66 -7.54 8.60
CA ILE A 53 -27.32 -7.90 8.10
C ILE A 53 -26.61 -8.79 9.12
N ASP A 54 -26.31 -10.03 8.73
CA ASP A 54 -25.74 -11.04 9.62
C ASP A 54 -24.20 -11.04 9.67
N ALA A 55 -23.52 -10.51 8.65
CA ALA A 55 -22.07 -10.54 8.54
C ALA A 55 -21.52 -9.32 7.78
N LEU A 56 -20.24 -9.01 7.99
CA LEU A 56 -19.52 -7.95 7.29
C LEU A 56 -18.28 -8.47 6.56
N VAL A 57 -18.13 -8.09 5.30
CA VAL A 57 -16.86 -8.14 4.56
C VAL A 57 -16.28 -6.73 4.53
N VAL A 58 -15.09 -6.54 5.11
CA VAL A 58 -14.42 -5.25 5.25
C VAL A 58 -13.19 -5.20 4.36
N ILE A 59 -13.21 -4.35 3.34
CA ILE A 59 -12.09 -4.16 2.42
C ILE A 59 -11.31 -2.91 2.83
N GLY A 60 -10.03 -3.05 3.15
CA GLY A 60 -9.18 -1.92 3.50
C GLY A 60 -7.83 -2.29 4.08
N GLY A 61 -7.13 -1.28 4.60
CA GLY A 61 -5.87 -1.45 5.32
C GLY A 61 -6.06 -1.60 6.84
N ASP A 62 -4.96 -1.42 7.57
CA ASP A 62 -4.84 -1.61 9.01
C ASP A 62 -5.99 -1.00 9.86
N GLY A 63 -6.31 0.28 9.61
CA GLY A 63 -7.35 0.97 10.36
C GLY A 63 -8.75 0.37 10.18
N SER A 64 -9.08 -0.09 8.97
CA SER A 64 -10.37 -0.72 8.70
C SER A 64 -10.48 -2.08 9.40
N LEU A 65 -9.42 -2.88 9.34
CA LEU A 65 -9.37 -4.19 9.97
C LEU A 65 -9.35 -4.07 11.51
N THR A 66 -8.72 -3.02 12.04
CA THR A 66 -8.79 -2.69 13.48
C THR A 66 -10.22 -2.40 13.91
N GLY A 67 -10.93 -1.56 13.16
CA GLY A 67 -12.35 -1.29 13.41
C GLY A 67 -13.19 -2.56 13.37
N ALA A 68 -13.00 -3.40 12.34
CA ALA A 68 -13.71 -4.67 12.17
C ALA A 68 -13.45 -5.64 13.35
N ARG A 69 -12.20 -5.75 13.80
CA ARG A 69 -11.81 -6.59 14.94
C ARG A 69 -12.51 -6.18 16.22
N ILE A 70 -12.50 -4.87 16.55
CA ILE A 70 -13.11 -4.37 17.78
C ILE A 70 -14.64 -4.53 17.71
N PHE A 71 -15.23 -4.17 16.58
CA PHE A 71 -16.67 -4.31 16.34
C PHE A 71 -17.16 -5.75 16.51
N ALA A 72 -16.43 -6.70 15.92
CA ALA A 72 -16.78 -8.11 16.02
C ALA A 72 -16.62 -8.67 17.44
N GLN A 73 -15.63 -8.19 18.20
CA GLN A 73 -15.44 -8.58 19.60
C GLN A 73 -16.56 -8.05 20.51
N GLU A 74 -17.05 -6.84 20.26
CA GLU A 74 -18.08 -6.20 21.09
C GLU A 74 -19.48 -6.75 20.81
N HIS A 75 -19.80 -7.03 19.55
CA HIS A 75 -21.17 -7.37 19.14
C HIS A 75 -21.33 -8.80 18.62
N ASN A 76 -20.26 -9.62 18.65
CA ASN A 76 -20.26 -11.01 18.16
C ASN A 76 -20.73 -11.18 16.71
N VAL A 77 -20.45 -10.18 15.87
CA VAL A 77 -20.76 -10.19 14.44
C VAL A 77 -19.62 -10.85 13.65
N PRO A 78 -19.90 -11.82 12.76
CA PRO A 78 -18.93 -12.32 11.79
C PRO A 78 -18.36 -11.19 10.92
N CYS A 79 -17.07 -10.93 11.08
CA CYS A 79 -16.32 -10.00 10.24
C CYS A 79 -15.19 -10.73 9.52
N ILE A 80 -15.16 -10.61 8.18
CA ILE A 80 -14.07 -11.05 7.33
C ILE A 80 -13.40 -9.83 6.71
N GLY A 81 -12.07 -9.77 6.74
CA GLY A 81 -11.30 -8.68 6.15
C GLY A 81 -10.66 -9.05 4.83
N LEU A 82 -10.57 -8.08 3.92
CA LEU A 82 -9.77 -8.17 2.70
C LEU A 82 -8.70 -7.07 2.68
N PRO A 83 -7.45 -7.40 2.32
CA PRO A 83 -6.33 -6.46 2.33
C PRO A 83 -6.41 -5.49 1.15
N GLY A 84 -7.17 -4.41 1.30
CA GLY A 84 -7.34 -3.35 0.30
C GLY A 84 -6.49 -2.13 0.59
N THR A 85 -5.21 -2.17 0.19
CA THR A 85 -4.25 -1.08 0.41
C THR A 85 -3.11 -1.17 -0.60
N ILE A 86 -2.53 -0.03 -0.96
CA ILE A 86 -1.34 0.03 -1.84
C ILE A 86 -0.04 -0.14 -1.05
N ASP A 87 -0.06 0.00 0.27
CA ASP A 87 1.13 0.08 1.11
C ASP A 87 1.83 -1.30 1.26
N ASN A 88 1.09 -2.40 1.00
CA ASN A 88 1.52 -3.78 1.15
C ASN A 88 2.10 -4.12 2.53
N ASP A 89 1.59 -3.47 3.57
CA ASP A 89 2.06 -3.48 4.96
C ASP A 89 1.35 -4.50 5.86
N LEU A 90 0.29 -5.16 5.37
CA LEU A 90 -0.48 -6.13 6.16
C LEU A 90 0.25 -7.48 6.28
N TYR A 91 0.37 -7.97 7.52
CA TYR A 91 1.02 -9.24 7.82
C TYR A 91 0.13 -10.44 7.47
N GLY A 92 0.76 -11.54 7.02
CA GLY A 92 0.08 -12.79 6.66
C GLY A 92 -0.48 -12.80 5.23
N THR A 93 -0.09 -11.84 4.39
CA THR A 93 -0.36 -11.87 2.95
C THR A 93 0.87 -11.40 2.18
N ASP A 94 1.20 -12.08 1.09
CA ASP A 94 2.32 -11.74 0.21
C ASP A 94 2.05 -10.44 -0.57
N ALA A 95 0.79 -10.21 -0.93
CA ALA A 95 0.34 -9.01 -1.63
C ALA A 95 -0.99 -8.48 -1.07
N THR A 96 -1.19 -7.18 -1.22
CA THR A 96 -2.46 -6.49 -0.94
C THR A 96 -3.07 -5.97 -2.25
N ILE A 97 -4.40 -5.88 -2.29
CA ILE A 97 -5.13 -5.41 -3.47
C ILE A 97 -4.79 -3.94 -3.74
N GLY A 98 -4.24 -3.69 -4.92
CA GLY A 98 -3.83 -2.36 -5.40
C GLY A 98 -2.32 -2.14 -5.37
N TYR A 99 -1.56 -3.03 -4.71
CA TYR A 99 -0.09 -2.89 -4.61
C TYR A 99 0.58 -2.98 -5.99
N ASP A 100 0.20 -3.96 -6.81
CA ASP A 100 0.78 -4.15 -8.14
C ASP A 100 0.43 -2.99 -9.08
N THR A 101 -0.79 -2.47 -8.99
CA THR A 101 -1.23 -1.29 -9.74
C THR A 101 -0.43 -0.04 -9.34
N ALA A 102 -0.19 0.16 -8.05
CA ALA A 102 0.63 1.27 -7.56
C ALA A 102 2.08 1.15 -8.04
N LEU A 103 2.67 -0.06 -8.02
CA LEU A 103 3.99 -0.32 -8.59
C LEU A 103 4.04 0.05 -10.07
N ASN A 104 3.10 -0.42 -10.88
CA ASN A 104 3.07 -0.09 -12.32
C ASN A 104 2.91 1.41 -12.59
N THR A 105 2.21 2.14 -11.71
CA THR A 105 2.13 3.61 -11.76
C THR A 105 3.49 4.26 -11.47
N ILE A 106 4.24 3.74 -10.51
CA ILE A 106 5.60 4.20 -10.20
C ILE A 106 6.52 3.94 -11.40
N LEU A 107 6.48 2.75 -11.99
CA LEU A 107 7.28 2.41 -13.17
C LEU A 107 7.02 3.39 -14.32
N ASP A 108 5.75 3.59 -14.70
CA ASP A 108 5.37 4.50 -15.78
C ASP A 108 5.87 5.95 -15.53
N ALA A 109 5.83 6.41 -14.28
CA ALA A 109 6.36 7.73 -13.93
C ALA A 109 7.89 7.78 -14.04
N VAL A 110 8.60 6.77 -13.54
CA VAL A 110 10.07 6.71 -13.57
C VAL A 110 10.59 6.60 -15.01
N ASP A 111 9.95 5.80 -15.86
CA ASP A 111 10.33 5.67 -17.27
C ASP A 111 10.20 7.00 -18.01
N LYS A 112 9.10 7.73 -17.79
CA LYS A 112 8.91 9.09 -18.35
C LYS A 112 9.96 10.08 -17.86
N ILE A 113 10.36 10.00 -16.59
CA ILE A 113 11.43 10.84 -16.04
C ILE A 113 12.75 10.51 -16.74
N ARG A 114 13.06 9.22 -16.88
CA ARG A 114 14.31 8.72 -17.48
C ARG A 114 14.52 9.22 -18.91
N ASP A 115 13.46 9.28 -19.72
CA ASP A 115 13.53 9.83 -21.09
C ASP A 115 14.03 11.28 -21.14
N THR A 116 13.74 12.07 -20.10
CA THR A 116 14.14 13.49 -20.01
C THR A 116 15.48 13.71 -19.31
N ALA A 117 16.03 12.66 -18.71
CA ALA A 117 17.17 12.74 -17.79
C ALA A 117 18.54 12.66 -18.49
N THR A 118 18.59 12.25 -19.76
CA THR A 118 19.83 11.93 -20.51
C THR A 118 20.80 13.07 -20.81
N SER A 119 20.52 14.31 -20.39
CA SER A 119 21.21 15.53 -20.85
C SER A 119 22.23 16.16 -19.89
N HIS A 120 22.20 15.88 -18.58
CA HIS A 120 23.12 16.47 -17.57
C HIS A 120 23.16 15.61 -16.31
N ASP A 121 24.30 15.54 -15.60
CA ASP A 121 24.53 14.84 -14.32
C ASP A 121 23.51 15.22 -13.21
N ARG A 122 22.29 14.73 -13.35
CA ARG A 122 21.13 15.09 -12.55
C ARG A 122 20.76 13.97 -11.59
N LEU A 123 20.41 14.37 -10.38
CA LEU A 123 19.87 13.49 -9.35
C LEU A 123 18.37 13.73 -9.22
N PHE A 124 17.57 12.70 -9.46
CA PHE A 124 16.13 12.73 -9.31
C PHE A 124 15.73 11.98 -8.04
N PHE A 125 15.11 12.68 -7.09
CA PHE A 125 14.38 12.04 -6.00
C PHE A 125 12.92 11.91 -6.39
N VAL A 126 12.42 10.68 -6.40
CA VAL A 126 11.02 10.36 -6.71
C VAL A 126 10.35 9.86 -5.44
N GLU A 127 9.48 10.68 -4.85
CA GLU A 127 8.73 10.32 -3.66
C GLU A 127 7.52 9.45 -4.03
N VAL A 128 7.45 8.28 -3.39
CA VAL A 128 6.39 7.29 -3.58
C VAL A 128 5.62 7.06 -2.28
N MET A 129 4.38 6.60 -2.39
CA MET A 129 3.57 6.29 -1.21
C MET A 129 4.13 5.05 -0.48
N GLY A 130 3.55 4.73 0.68
CA GLY A 130 3.92 3.55 1.47
C GLY A 130 3.88 3.78 2.98
N ARG A 131 3.70 5.04 3.41
CA ARG A 131 3.70 5.44 4.83
C ARG A 131 4.94 4.90 5.54
N ASP A 132 4.78 4.02 6.51
CA ASP A 132 5.88 3.48 7.31
C ASP A 132 6.48 2.20 6.71
N ALA A 133 6.09 1.85 5.48
CA ALA A 133 6.56 0.68 4.75
C ALA A 133 7.26 1.03 3.44
N GLY A 134 8.45 0.47 3.24
CA GLY A 134 9.32 0.72 2.09
C GLY A 134 9.04 -0.13 0.85
N PHE A 135 7.97 -0.95 0.82
CA PHE A 135 7.74 -1.92 -0.25
C PHE A 135 7.58 -1.30 -1.64
N LEU A 136 6.89 -0.16 -1.75
CA LEU A 136 6.71 0.54 -3.02
C LEU A 136 8.03 1.16 -3.51
N ALA A 137 8.79 1.79 -2.61
CA ALA A 137 10.08 2.38 -2.95
C ALA A 137 11.11 1.31 -3.35
N LEU A 138 11.23 0.23 -2.59
CA LEU A 138 12.20 -0.82 -2.86
C LEU A 138 11.89 -1.57 -4.15
N ASN A 139 10.69 -2.13 -4.29
CA ASN A 139 10.33 -2.89 -5.49
C ASN A 139 10.14 -1.99 -6.71
N GLY A 140 9.65 -0.76 -6.53
CA GLY A 140 9.62 0.25 -7.58
C GLY A 140 11.02 0.57 -8.10
N ALA A 141 12.02 0.67 -7.23
CA ALA A 141 13.40 0.95 -7.63
C ALA A 141 14.00 -0.23 -8.40
N ILE A 142 13.80 -1.46 -7.92
CA ILE A 142 14.26 -2.67 -8.62
C ILE A 142 13.62 -2.75 -10.01
N ALA A 143 12.30 -2.61 -10.09
CA ALA A 143 11.55 -2.80 -11.31
C ALA A 143 11.80 -1.71 -12.36
N SER A 144 12.00 -0.45 -11.91
CA SER A 144 12.32 0.67 -12.80
C SER A 144 13.82 0.82 -13.10
N GLY A 145 14.68 -0.02 -12.51
CA GLY A 145 16.13 0.10 -12.63
C GLY A 145 16.68 1.42 -12.10
N ALA A 146 16.09 1.92 -11.01
CA ALA A 146 16.59 3.09 -10.29
C ALA A 146 17.88 2.74 -9.55
N GLU A 147 18.74 3.72 -9.33
CA GLU A 147 20.02 3.54 -8.65
C GLU A 147 19.82 3.14 -7.19
N ALA A 148 18.74 3.61 -6.56
CA ALA A 148 18.48 3.31 -5.16
C ALA A 148 17.04 3.51 -4.72
N ALA A 149 16.77 2.98 -3.52
CA ALA A 149 15.59 3.24 -2.74
C ALA A 149 16.01 3.71 -1.34
N ILE A 150 15.34 4.74 -0.84
CA ILE A 150 15.42 5.17 0.55
C ILE A 150 14.13 4.74 1.23
N ILE A 151 14.28 3.89 2.24
CA ILE A 151 13.16 3.24 2.93
C ILE A 151 13.24 3.40 4.45
N PRO A 152 12.11 3.49 5.16
CA PRO A 152 12.08 3.73 6.60
C PRO A 152 12.75 2.61 7.41
N GLU A 153 12.69 1.37 6.92
CA GLU A 153 13.21 0.19 7.60
C GLU A 153 14.73 0.20 7.81
N PHE A 154 15.48 0.99 7.04
CA PHE A 154 16.95 1.09 7.14
C PHE A 154 17.43 2.46 7.62
N ASN A 155 16.53 3.42 7.88
CA ASN A 155 16.91 4.79 8.19
C ASN A 155 17.65 4.94 9.53
N THR A 156 17.50 3.99 10.45
CA THR A 156 18.18 3.98 11.76
C THR A 156 19.51 3.22 11.75
N GLU A 157 19.76 2.42 10.72
CA GLU A 157 20.96 1.58 10.64
C GLU A 157 22.10 2.30 9.89
N VAL A 158 21.77 3.03 8.82
CA VAL A 158 22.76 3.60 7.90
C VAL A 158 22.29 4.93 7.33
N ASP A 159 23.22 5.86 7.12
CA ASP A 159 23.00 7.03 6.29
C ASP A 159 22.91 6.62 4.81
N GLN A 160 21.68 6.32 4.38
CA GLN A 160 21.40 5.86 3.03
C GLN A 160 21.88 6.87 1.98
N LEU A 161 21.81 8.19 2.23
CA LEU A 161 22.31 9.18 1.27
C LEU A 161 23.83 9.11 1.14
N GLU A 162 24.54 9.00 2.25
CA GLU A 162 25.99 8.95 2.24
C GLU A 162 26.51 7.68 1.54
N GLU A 163 25.88 6.52 1.75
CA GLU A 163 26.20 5.30 0.99
C GLU A 163 26.05 5.52 -0.51
N LEU A 164 24.96 6.16 -0.94
CA LEU A 164 24.69 6.43 -2.35
C LEU A 164 25.75 7.33 -2.98
N ILE A 165 26.13 8.40 -2.28
CA ILE A 165 27.18 9.31 -2.76
C ILE A 165 28.55 8.61 -2.79
N LYS A 166 28.89 7.80 -1.78
CA LYS A 166 30.17 7.07 -1.68
C LYS A 166 30.33 6.01 -2.76
N HIS A 167 29.29 5.24 -3.02
CA HIS A 167 29.31 4.24 -4.10
C HIS A 167 29.34 4.91 -5.49
N GLY A 168 29.07 6.22 -5.53
CA GLY A 168 29.21 7.07 -6.69
C GLY A 168 28.06 6.85 -7.66
N PHE A 169 27.28 7.90 -7.91
CA PHE A 169 26.49 7.97 -9.13
C PHE A 169 27.48 7.80 -10.29
N ARG A 170 27.41 6.66 -10.99
CA ARG A 170 28.43 6.27 -11.97
C ARG A 170 28.78 7.43 -12.90
N LYS A 171 30.07 7.71 -13.07
CA LYS A 171 30.58 8.68 -14.07
C LYS A 171 30.15 8.37 -15.52
N SER A 172 29.63 7.17 -15.79
CA SER A 172 29.14 6.74 -17.10
C SER A 172 27.63 6.90 -17.30
N LYS A 173 26.87 7.30 -16.27
CA LYS A 173 25.42 7.50 -16.37
C LYS A 173 25.11 8.99 -16.33
N ASN A 174 24.41 9.47 -17.35
CA ASN A 174 24.05 10.88 -17.47
C ASN A 174 23.00 11.32 -16.43
N SER A 175 22.33 10.40 -15.73
CA SER A 175 21.33 10.71 -14.70
C SER A 175 21.18 9.60 -13.68
N SER A 176 20.82 9.95 -12.45
CA SER A 176 20.51 9.00 -11.37
C SER A 176 19.13 9.27 -10.78
N ILE A 177 18.39 8.21 -10.50
CA ILE A 177 17.04 8.20 -9.94
C ILE A 177 17.08 7.45 -8.61
N VAL A 178 16.53 8.07 -7.58
CA VAL A 178 16.40 7.52 -6.23
C VAL A 178 14.94 7.58 -5.83
N LEU A 179 14.35 6.43 -5.54
CA LEU A 179 13.00 6.39 -4.99
C LEU A 179 13.05 6.62 -3.48
N VAL A 180 12.13 7.41 -2.96
CA VAL A 180 12.05 7.76 -1.53
C VAL A 180 10.65 7.46 -1.04
N ALA A 181 10.52 6.65 0.01
CA ALA A 181 9.22 6.40 0.63
C ALA A 181 8.67 7.67 1.33
N GLU A 182 7.37 7.92 1.22
CA GLU A 182 6.68 8.96 1.99
C GLU A 182 6.59 8.52 3.47
N SER A 183 7.61 8.87 4.27
CA SER A 183 7.61 8.54 5.70
C SER A 183 8.15 9.70 6.50
N ASP A 184 7.51 10.00 7.63
CA ASP A 184 8.01 10.97 8.62
C ASP A 184 9.42 10.57 9.11
N ILE A 185 9.73 9.27 9.14
CA ILE A 185 11.04 8.74 9.51
C ILE A 185 12.11 9.18 8.51
N THR A 186 11.80 9.11 7.22
CA THR A 186 12.74 9.49 6.14
C THR A 186 12.80 10.99 5.90
N GLY A 187 11.77 11.75 6.31
CA GLY A 187 11.61 13.17 5.97
C GLY A 187 11.19 13.44 4.51
N GLY A 188 10.97 12.39 3.71
CA GLY A 188 10.56 12.48 2.30
C GLY A 188 11.65 12.97 1.36
N ALA A 189 11.33 13.07 0.07
CA ALA A 189 12.28 13.43 -0.98
C ALA A 189 12.82 14.86 -0.84
N MET A 190 12.01 15.78 -0.28
CA MET A 190 12.42 17.17 -0.05
C MET A 190 13.57 17.27 0.95
N HIS A 191 13.52 16.48 2.04
CA HIS A 191 14.60 16.42 3.03
C HIS A 191 15.94 16.05 2.38
N TYR A 192 15.97 14.99 1.58
CA TYR A 192 17.19 14.55 0.90
C TYR A 192 17.65 15.55 -0.17
N SER A 193 16.73 16.21 -0.89
CA SER A 193 17.09 17.24 -1.85
C SER A 193 17.78 18.45 -1.19
N GLU A 194 17.23 18.95 -0.07
CA GLU A 194 17.84 20.05 0.68
C GLU A 194 19.21 19.67 1.22
N ARG A 195 19.34 18.44 1.73
CA ARG A 195 20.58 17.90 2.24
C ARG A 195 21.66 17.82 1.15
N VAL A 196 21.34 17.27 -0.02
CA VAL A 196 22.28 17.19 -1.16
C VAL A 196 22.70 18.58 -1.64
N LYS A 197 21.78 19.54 -1.74
CA LYS A 197 22.13 20.92 -2.15
C LYS A 197 23.10 21.60 -1.19
N LYS A 198 23.04 21.27 0.10
CA LYS A 198 23.91 21.82 1.14
C LYS A 198 25.27 21.12 1.20
N GLU A 199 25.27 19.80 1.18
CA GLU A 199 26.48 18.97 1.37
C GLU A 199 27.25 18.73 0.06
N TYR A 200 26.55 18.71 -1.08
CA TYR A 200 27.08 18.35 -2.39
C TYR A 200 26.53 19.28 -3.50
N PRO A 201 26.86 20.58 -3.48
CA PRO A 201 26.28 21.60 -4.37
C PRO A 201 26.59 21.40 -5.86
N GLN A 202 27.50 20.49 -6.20
CA GLN A 202 27.83 20.13 -7.58
C GLN A 202 26.74 19.34 -8.31
N TYR A 203 25.79 18.72 -7.59
CA TYR A 203 24.71 17.93 -8.20
C TYR A 203 23.47 18.81 -8.49
N ASP A 204 22.93 18.73 -9.70
CA ASP A 204 21.61 19.30 -10.02
C ASP A 204 20.52 18.34 -9.55
N VAL A 205 19.78 18.74 -8.51
CA VAL A 205 18.76 17.90 -7.87
C VAL A 205 17.35 18.30 -8.30
N ARG A 206 16.56 17.30 -8.69
CA ARG A 206 15.13 17.42 -8.98
C ARG A 206 14.32 16.52 -8.05
N VAL A 207 13.17 17.02 -7.61
CA VAL A 207 12.24 16.29 -6.77
C VAL A 207 10.93 16.12 -7.53
N ILE A 208 10.43 14.89 -7.57
CA ILE A 208 9.09 14.57 -8.06
C ILE A 208 8.34 13.89 -6.92
N ILE A 209 7.15 14.39 -6.62
CA ILE A 209 6.25 13.77 -5.64
C ILE A 209 5.07 13.20 -6.41
N LEU A 210 4.97 11.87 -6.49
CA LEU A 210 3.88 11.23 -7.23
C LEU A 210 2.55 11.36 -6.47
N GLY A 211 2.59 11.26 -5.15
CA GLY A 211 1.43 11.36 -4.27
C GLY A 211 0.28 10.46 -4.70
N HIS A 212 -0.93 11.02 -4.73
CA HIS A 212 -2.19 10.26 -4.90
C HIS A 212 -2.40 9.65 -6.29
N LEU A 213 -1.54 9.94 -7.27
CA LEU A 213 -1.57 9.25 -8.57
C LEU A 213 -1.49 7.73 -8.39
N GLN A 214 -0.72 7.27 -7.41
CA GLN A 214 -0.49 5.86 -7.07
C GLN A 214 -1.73 5.13 -6.53
N ARG A 215 -2.79 5.85 -6.15
CA ARG A 215 -4.06 5.29 -5.65
C ARG A 215 -5.14 5.21 -6.73
N GLY A 216 -4.87 5.77 -7.91
CA GLY A 216 -5.78 5.82 -9.04
C GLY A 216 -5.34 4.89 -10.17
N GLY A 217 -6.12 4.88 -11.25
CA GLY A 217 -5.84 4.05 -12.42
C GLY A 217 -6.63 2.74 -12.43
N SER A 218 -6.69 2.11 -13.59
CA SER A 218 -7.33 0.82 -13.76
C SER A 218 -6.47 -0.26 -13.10
N PRO A 219 -7.04 -1.18 -12.29
CA PRO A 219 -6.26 -2.23 -11.66
C PRO A 219 -5.63 -3.13 -12.72
N THR A 220 -4.43 -3.61 -12.44
CA THR A 220 -3.71 -4.57 -13.30
C THR A 220 -4.40 -5.93 -13.34
N ALA A 221 -3.96 -6.82 -14.23
CA ALA A 221 -4.47 -8.18 -14.27
C ALA A 221 -4.25 -8.92 -12.94
N TYR A 222 -3.08 -8.73 -12.31
CA TYR A 222 -2.76 -9.35 -11.02
C TYR A 222 -3.73 -8.89 -9.92
N ASP A 223 -3.92 -7.58 -9.75
CA ASP A 223 -4.81 -7.05 -8.73
C ASP A 223 -6.28 -7.47 -8.94
N ARG A 224 -6.74 -7.57 -10.19
CA ARG A 224 -8.09 -8.06 -10.50
C ARG A 224 -8.27 -9.53 -10.14
N ILE A 225 -7.28 -10.37 -10.46
CA ILE A 225 -7.31 -11.80 -10.13
C ILE A 225 -7.24 -11.98 -8.62
N LEU A 226 -6.32 -11.29 -7.95
CA LEU A 226 -6.17 -11.32 -6.49
C LEU A 226 -7.46 -10.90 -5.79
N ALA A 227 -8.03 -9.73 -6.13
CA ALA A 227 -9.27 -9.25 -5.54
C ALA A 227 -10.44 -10.22 -5.75
N SER A 228 -10.51 -10.85 -6.93
CA SER A 228 -11.55 -11.84 -7.27
C SER A 228 -11.41 -13.11 -6.43
N ARG A 229 -10.19 -13.64 -6.28
CA ARG A 229 -9.89 -14.82 -5.46
C ARG A 229 -10.19 -14.58 -3.98
N LEU A 230 -9.69 -13.46 -3.44
CA LEU A 230 -9.90 -13.11 -2.03
C LEU A 230 -11.38 -12.82 -1.75
N GLY A 231 -12.08 -12.15 -2.67
CA GLY A 231 -13.51 -11.88 -2.56
C GLY A 231 -14.36 -13.16 -2.53
N ALA A 232 -14.07 -14.13 -3.40
CA ALA A 232 -14.75 -15.42 -3.39
C ALA A 232 -14.48 -16.20 -2.08
N ALA A 233 -13.20 -16.28 -1.68
CA ALA A 233 -12.79 -16.96 -0.45
C ALA A 233 -13.38 -16.31 0.81
N ALA A 234 -13.62 -15.00 0.82
CA ALA A 234 -14.30 -14.33 1.95
C ALA A 234 -15.74 -14.81 2.13
N ILE A 235 -16.44 -15.11 1.04
CA ILE A 235 -17.81 -15.66 1.10
C ILE A 235 -17.78 -17.12 1.56
N GLU A 236 -16.85 -17.92 1.03
CA GLU A 236 -16.63 -19.30 1.49
C GLU A 236 -16.32 -19.34 3.00
N ALA A 237 -15.44 -18.44 3.47
CA ALA A 237 -15.14 -18.32 4.89
C ALA A 237 -16.37 -17.99 5.75
N ILE A 238 -17.27 -17.12 5.29
CA ILE A 238 -18.53 -16.83 6.00
C ILE A 238 -19.43 -18.07 6.04
N ILE A 239 -19.54 -18.81 4.93
CA ILE A 239 -20.34 -20.05 4.83
C ILE A 239 -19.79 -21.12 5.77
N ASP A 240 -18.45 -21.20 5.91
CA ASP A 240 -17.74 -22.12 6.80
C ASP A 240 -17.65 -21.62 8.26
N ASP A 241 -18.52 -20.68 8.65
CA ASP A 241 -18.61 -20.10 9.99
C ASP A 241 -17.29 -19.48 10.52
N GLN A 242 -16.37 -19.12 9.62
CA GLN A 242 -15.16 -18.41 10.00
C GLN A 242 -15.48 -16.99 10.44
N ARG A 243 -14.74 -16.50 11.44
CA ARG A 243 -14.94 -15.17 12.02
C ARG A 243 -13.60 -14.54 12.37
N ASN A 244 -13.53 -13.21 12.26
CA ASN A 244 -12.41 -12.41 12.75
C ASN A 244 -11.07 -12.68 12.08
N VAL A 245 -11.13 -13.03 10.79
CA VAL A 245 -9.97 -13.32 9.94
C VAL A 245 -9.93 -12.38 8.75
N MET A 246 -8.73 -12.04 8.33
CA MET A 246 -8.43 -11.49 7.02
C MET A 246 -8.12 -12.63 6.06
N ILE A 247 -8.70 -12.60 4.86
CA ILE A 247 -8.31 -13.50 3.77
C ILE A 247 -7.05 -12.93 3.11
N GLY A 248 -5.98 -13.70 3.09
CA GLY A 248 -4.71 -13.34 2.45
C GLY A 248 -4.32 -14.35 1.37
N ILE A 249 -3.20 -14.08 0.72
CA ILE A 249 -2.51 -15.03 -0.16
C ILE A 249 -1.10 -15.25 0.35
N GLU A 250 -0.67 -16.51 0.49
CA GLU A 250 0.70 -16.86 0.87
C GLU A 250 1.15 -18.05 0.03
N ASN A 251 2.27 -17.92 -0.69
CA ASN A 251 2.77 -18.94 -1.63
C ASN A 251 1.72 -19.37 -2.67
N ASP A 252 0.97 -18.40 -3.21
CA ASP A 252 -0.14 -18.59 -4.16
C ASP A 252 -1.35 -19.36 -3.61
N GLU A 253 -1.40 -19.63 -2.30
CA GLU A 253 -2.52 -20.29 -1.63
C GLU A 253 -3.33 -19.31 -0.79
N ILE A 254 -4.63 -19.56 -0.68
CA ILE A 254 -5.53 -18.75 0.17
C ILE A 254 -5.26 -19.10 1.63
N VAL A 255 -5.09 -18.07 2.46
CA VAL A 255 -4.84 -18.23 3.90
C VAL A 255 -5.81 -17.41 4.73
N HIS A 256 -6.15 -17.94 5.91
CA HIS A 256 -6.97 -17.26 6.91
C HIS A 256 -6.06 -16.70 8.01
N VAL A 257 -5.94 -15.38 8.07
CA VAL A 257 -5.08 -14.69 9.02
C VAL A 257 -5.92 -14.03 10.10
N PRO A 258 -5.82 -14.41 11.37
CA PRO A 258 -6.53 -13.71 12.45
C PRO A 258 -6.22 -12.21 12.44
N PHE A 259 -7.23 -11.35 12.62
CA PHE A 259 -7.02 -9.90 12.66
C PHE A 259 -5.95 -9.47 13.66
N SER A 260 -5.85 -10.15 14.80
CA SER A 260 -4.84 -9.90 15.82
C SER A 260 -3.40 -10.09 15.32
N LYS A 261 -3.18 -10.93 14.31
CA LYS A 261 -1.88 -11.13 13.65
C LYS A 261 -1.68 -10.17 12.48
N ALA A 262 -2.71 -9.96 11.66
CA ALA A 262 -2.62 -9.13 10.45
C ALA A 262 -2.29 -7.66 10.74
N ILE A 263 -2.79 -7.13 11.87
CA ILE A 263 -2.74 -5.71 12.25
C ILE A 263 -1.53 -5.39 13.16
N LYS A 264 -1.17 -6.32 14.06
CA LYS A 264 -0.17 -6.03 15.12
C LYS A 264 1.28 -6.21 14.68
N LYS A 265 1.53 -6.90 13.58
CA LYS A 265 2.87 -7.26 13.14
C LYS A 265 3.21 -6.46 11.89
N ASP A 266 4.37 -5.84 11.89
CA ASP A 266 4.91 -5.26 10.68
C ASP A 266 5.32 -6.37 9.72
N LYS A 267 4.96 -6.24 8.45
CA LYS A 267 5.45 -7.12 7.41
C LYS A 267 6.94 -6.81 7.18
N PRO A 268 7.84 -7.80 7.29
CA PRO A 268 9.27 -7.53 7.14
C PRO A 268 9.65 -7.33 5.67
N ILE A 269 10.50 -6.34 5.40
CA ILE A 269 11.21 -6.25 4.12
C ILE A 269 12.25 -7.36 4.01
N LYS A 270 12.28 -8.02 2.85
CA LYS A 270 13.30 -9.02 2.53
C LYS A 270 14.63 -8.33 2.24
N LYS A 271 15.62 -8.49 3.14
CA LYS A 271 16.99 -7.95 2.97
C LYS A 271 17.64 -8.38 1.64
N GLU A 272 17.27 -9.56 1.14
CA GLU A 272 17.70 -10.06 -0.16
C GLU A 272 17.34 -9.10 -1.30
N LEU A 273 16.16 -8.47 -1.27
CA LEU A 273 15.74 -7.51 -2.31
C LEU A 273 16.59 -6.23 -2.28
N VAL A 274 17.02 -5.80 -1.10
CA VAL A 274 17.97 -4.68 -0.96
C VAL A 274 19.32 -5.03 -1.58
N ASN A 275 19.79 -6.27 -1.38
CA ASN A 275 21.03 -6.74 -2.01
C ASN A 275 20.88 -6.87 -3.53
N VAL A 276 19.72 -7.32 -4.02
CA VAL A 276 19.40 -7.35 -5.46
C VAL A 276 19.47 -5.94 -6.05
N LEU A 277 18.83 -4.95 -5.40
CA LEU A 277 18.91 -3.56 -5.84
C LEU A 277 20.37 -3.09 -5.91
N LYS A 278 21.15 -3.27 -4.83
CA LYS A 278 22.57 -2.91 -4.79
C LYS A 278 23.39 -3.57 -5.92
N ALA A 279 23.07 -4.82 -6.28
CA ALA A 279 23.76 -5.54 -7.34
C ALA A 279 23.35 -5.10 -8.76
N LEU A 280 22.09 -4.71 -8.97
CA LEU A 280 21.58 -4.24 -10.27
C LEU A 280 21.89 -2.76 -10.53
N SER A 281 22.07 -1.98 -9.46
CA SER A 281 22.42 -0.56 -9.51
C SER A 281 23.88 -0.28 -9.84
N ILE A 282 24.66 -1.33 -10.16
CA ILE A 282 26.00 -1.23 -10.75
C ILE A 282 25.78 -0.73 -12.18
#